data_AF-A0A142EPV1-F1
#
_entry.id   AF-A0A142EPV1-F1
#
_cell.length_a   1.000
_cell.length_b   1.000
_cell.length_c   1.000
_cell.angle_alpha   90.00
_cell.angle_beta   90.00
_cell.angle_gamma   90.00
#
_symmetry.space_group_name_H-M   'P 1'
#
loop_
_entity.id
_entity.type
_entity.pdbx_description
1 polymer ?
#
loop_
_entity_poly.entity_id
_entity_poly.type
_entity_poly.pdbx_seq_one_letter_code
_entity_poly.pdbx_strand_id
1 'polypeptide(L)'
;MIKNYPELNTRISEMAEGDEDFRSELTLAIFNGLKELLEKYQEGNLESDLVKIQQIRHKIKPTIAMFEFDDLADCLQTGKEILESEGFGGSFEKHFLEFRGKVEVAIQEVESLMQQA
;
A
#
# COMPACT_ATOMS: atom_id res chain seq x y z
N MET A 1 -12.55 7.57 16.54
CA MET A 1 -11.57 7.49 15.44
C MET A 1 -12.30 6.93 14.24
N ILE A 2 -12.21 7.58 13.09
CA ILE A 2 -12.73 7.05 11.83
C ILE A 2 -11.68 6.05 11.34
N LYS A 3 -12.06 4.80 11.06
CA LYS A 3 -11.18 3.81 10.44
C LYS A 3 -11.10 4.12 8.95
N ASN A 4 -9.90 4.21 8.39
CA ASN A 4 -9.71 4.48 6.96
C ASN A 4 -10.03 3.24 6.10
N TYR A 5 -9.85 2.04 6.65
CA TYR A 5 -10.14 0.76 5.99
C TYR A 5 -11.10 -0.08 6.85
N PRO A 6 -12.42 0.21 6.82
CA PRO A 6 -13.38 -0.46 7.69
C PRO A 6 -13.46 -1.98 7.46
N GLU A 7 -13.26 -2.45 6.23
CA GLU A 7 -13.37 -3.86 5.83
C GLU A 7 -12.08 -4.67 6.03
N LEU A 8 -10.94 -4.02 6.29
CA LEU A 8 -9.63 -4.66 6.37
C LEU A 8 -9.59 -5.82 7.38
N ASN A 9 -10.05 -5.57 8.61
CA ASN A 9 -10.06 -6.60 9.65
C ASN A 9 -11.00 -7.74 9.31
N THR A 10 -12.19 -7.45 8.76
CA THR A 10 -13.16 -8.46 8.35
C THR A 10 -12.55 -9.39 7.30
N ARG A 11 -11.91 -8.83 6.26
CA ARG A 11 -11.27 -9.61 5.19
C ARG A 11 -10.12 -10.47 5.68
N ILE A 12 -9.30 -9.95 6.58
CA ILE A 12 -8.23 -10.72 7.22
C ILE A 12 -8.82 -11.87 8.04
N SER A 13 -9.85 -11.62 8.85
CA SER A 13 -10.51 -12.65 9.66
C SER A 13 -11.21 -13.72 8.80
N GLU A 14 -11.88 -13.32 7.72
CA GLU A 14 -12.50 -14.25 6.78
C GLU A 14 -11.45 -15.13 6.09
N MET A 15 -10.34 -14.55 5.65
CA MET A 15 -9.24 -15.29 5.02
C MET A 15 -8.55 -16.26 5.98
N ALA A 16 -8.54 -15.94 7.28
CA ALA A 16 -7.94 -16.78 8.30
C ALA A 16 -8.84 -17.91 8.80
N GLU A 17 -10.15 -17.85 8.54
CA GLU A 17 -11.12 -18.90 8.91
C GLU A 17 -11.03 -19.34 10.39
N GLY A 18 -10.65 -18.42 11.30
CA GLY A 18 -10.49 -18.68 12.74
C GLY A 18 -9.12 -19.24 13.17
N ASP A 19 -8.16 -19.37 12.25
CA ASP A 19 -6.76 -19.67 12.56
C ASP A 19 -6.02 -18.38 12.97
N GLU A 20 -5.80 -18.18 14.26
CA GLU A 20 -5.18 -16.97 14.80
C GLU A 20 -3.67 -16.85 14.49
N ASP A 21 -2.96 -17.98 14.34
CA ASP A 21 -1.55 -17.97 13.95
C ASP A 21 -1.43 -17.49 12.50
N PHE A 22 -2.26 -18.05 11.61
CA PHE A 22 -2.30 -17.61 10.21
C PHE A 22 -2.82 -16.17 10.07
N ARG A 23 -3.81 -15.74 10.87
CA ARG A 23 -4.26 -14.34 10.91
C ARG A 23 -3.10 -13.39 11.25
N SER A 24 -2.28 -13.76 12.22
CA SER A 24 -1.12 -12.96 12.64
C SER A 24 -0.06 -12.90 11.54
N GLU A 25 0.26 -14.03 10.91
CA GLU A 25 1.19 -14.10 9.78
C GLU A 25 0.70 -13.29 8.58
N LEU A 26 -0.59 -13.40 8.24
CA LEU A 26 -1.21 -12.66 7.15
C LEU A 26 -1.17 -11.15 7.39
N THR A 27 -1.53 -10.71 8.59
CA THR A 27 -1.50 -9.29 8.97
C THR A 27 -0.08 -8.74 8.89
N LEU A 28 0.91 -9.50 9.38
CA LEU A 28 2.33 -9.15 9.27
C LEU A 28 2.80 -9.10 7.80
N ALA A 29 2.36 -10.02 6.96
CA ALA A 29 2.70 -10.03 5.54
C ALA A 29 2.15 -8.79 4.80
N ILE A 30 0.92 -8.37 5.10
CA ILE A 30 0.33 -7.13 4.56
C ILE A 30 1.14 -5.92 5.02
N PHE A 31 1.43 -5.83 6.32
CA PHE A 31 2.23 -4.73 6.89
C PHE A 31 3.60 -4.61 6.21
N ASN A 32 4.31 -5.72 6.07
CA ASN A 32 5.62 -5.74 5.40
C ASN A 32 5.50 -5.38 3.92
N GLY A 33 4.46 -5.83 3.22
CA GLY A 33 4.21 -5.47 1.84
C GLY A 33 3.97 -3.96 1.65
N LEU A 34 3.22 -3.32 2.55
CA LEU A 34 3.01 -1.86 2.52
C LEU A 34 4.27 -1.08 2.85
N LYS A 35 5.10 -1.55 3.78
CA LYS A 35 6.41 -0.95 4.07
C LYS A 35 7.36 -1.04 2.89
N GLU A 36 7.43 -2.21 2.26
CA GLU A 36 8.23 -2.41 1.04
C GLU A 36 7.72 -1.51 -0.10
N LEU A 37 6.40 -1.36 -0.22
CA LEU A 37 5.79 -0.41 -1.16
C LEU A 37 6.31 1.00 -0.94
N LEU A 38 6.23 1.53 0.28
CA LEU A 38 6.72 2.86 0.61
C LEU A 38 8.22 3.00 0.30
N GLU A 39 9.04 2.05 0.75
CA GLU A 39 10.50 2.07 0.56
C GLU A 39 10.87 2.10 -0.93
N LYS A 40 10.39 1.14 -1.72
CA LYS A 40 10.79 1.01 -3.13
C LYS A 40 10.20 2.10 -4.02
N TYR A 41 9.02 2.60 -3.68
CA TYR A 41 8.45 3.75 -4.40
C TYR A 41 9.25 5.02 -4.11
N GLN A 42 9.69 5.22 -2.86
CA GLN A 42 10.58 6.32 -2.49
C GLN A 42 11.95 6.22 -3.17
N GLU A 43 12.58 5.04 -3.15
CA GLU A 43 13.83 4.81 -3.88
C GLU A 43 13.68 5.11 -5.37
N GLY A 44 12.62 4.59 -5.99
CA GLY A 44 12.39 4.81 -7.43
C GLY A 44 12.10 6.27 -7.77
N ASN A 45 11.48 7.02 -6.86
CA ASN A 45 11.33 8.47 -7.01
C ASN A 45 12.70 9.18 -6.92
N LEU A 46 13.52 8.87 -5.91
CA LEU A 46 14.84 9.49 -5.70
C LEU A 46 15.82 9.19 -6.84
N GLU A 47 15.77 7.98 -7.38
CA GLU A 47 16.67 7.50 -8.44
C GLU A 47 16.11 7.78 -9.85
N SER A 48 14.88 8.30 -9.96
CA SER A 48 14.14 8.38 -11.23
C SER A 48 14.07 7.02 -11.95
N ASP A 49 13.88 5.95 -11.19
CA ASP A 49 13.81 4.57 -11.67
C ASP A 49 12.35 4.14 -11.86
N LEU A 50 11.87 4.29 -13.09
CA LEU A 50 10.52 3.90 -13.49
C LEU A 50 10.29 2.39 -13.34
N VAL A 51 11.32 1.58 -13.60
CA VAL A 51 11.21 0.11 -13.53
C VAL A 51 10.99 -0.32 -12.09
N LYS A 52 11.74 0.27 -11.14
CA LYS A 52 11.57 0.02 -9.70
C LYS A 52 10.16 0.34 -9.23
N ILE A 53 9.62 1.52 -9.60
CA ILE A 53 8.23 1.91 -9.28
C ILE A 53 7.22 0.95 -9.90
N GLN A 54 7.39 0.58 -11.18
CA GLN A 54 6.49 -0.34 -11.86
C GLN A 54 6.48 -1.73 -11.22
N GLN A 55 7.66 -2.26 -10.87
CA GLN A 55 7.80 -3.58 -10.25
C GLN A 55 7.11 -3.64 -8.89
N ILE A 56 7.35 -2.67 -8.00
CA ILE A 56 6.72 -2.69 -6.68
C ILE A 56 5.21 -2.50 -6.77
N ARG A 57 4.72 -1.64 -7.67
CA ARG A 57 3.28 -1.47 -7.94
C ARG A 57 2.64 -2.78 -8.43
N HIS A 58 3.29 -3.49 -9.35
CA HIS A 58 2.77 -4.76 -9.85
C HIS A 58 2.73 -5.83 -8.76
N LYS A 59 3.78 -5.90 -7.94
CA LYS A 59 3.91 -6.85 -6.84
C LYS A 59 2.82 -6.66 -5.78
N ILE A 60 2.53 -5.43 -5.37
CA ILE A 60 1.59 -5.16 -4.28
C ILE A 60 0.11 -5.10 -4.73
N LYS A 61 -0.14 -4.91 -6.03
CA LYS A 61 -1.48 -4.80 -6.62
C LYS A 61 -2.49 -5.86 -6.13
N PRO A 62 -2.17 -7.18 -6.10
CA PRO A 62 -3.11 -8.18 -5.59
C PRO A 62 -3.46 -7.95 -4.12
N THR A 63 -2.50 -7.58 -3.27
CA THR A 63 -2.73 -7.27 -1.85
C THR A 63 -3.65 -6.05 -1.70
N ILE A 64 -3.40 -4.98 -2.45
CA ILE A 64 -4.22 -3.76 -2.42
C ILE A 64 -5.67 -4.06 -2.78
N ALA A 65 -5.89 -4.82 -3.86
CA ALA A 65 -7.23 -5.18 -4.31
C ALA A 65 -7.94 -6.15 -3.36
N MET A 66 -7.23 -7.13 -2.82
CA MET A 66 -7.81 -8.17 -1.97
C MET A 66 -8.30 -7.63 -0.61
N PHE A 67 -7.62 -6.60 -0.09
CA PHE A 67 -7.90 -5.98 1.20
C PHE A 67 -8.53 -4.59 1.09
N GLU A 68 -9.00 -4.20 -0.10
CA GLU A 68 -9.76 -2.96 -0.35
C GLU A 68 -9.05 -1.68 0.11
N PHE A 69 -7.76 -1.58 -0.21
CA PHE A 69 -7.01 -0.33 -0.09
C PHE A 69 -7.31 0.60 -1.28
N ASP A 70 -8.58 0.91 -1.52
CA ASP A 70 -9.07 1.53 -2.76
C ASP A 70 -8.46 2.93 -3.00
N ASP A 71 -8.34 3.73 -1.95
CA ASP A 71 -7.75 5.08 -2.05
C ASP A 71 -6.26 5.06 -2.44
N LEU A 72 -5.54 4.04 -1.99
CA LEU A 72 -4.16 3.75 -2.35
C LEU A 72 -4.09 3.15 -3.76
N ALA A 73 -5.05 2.31 -4.16
CA ALA A 73 -5.15 1.77 -5.52
C ALA A 73 -5.30 2.91 -6.54
N ASP A 74 -6.22 3.84 -6.30
CA ASP A 74 -6.46 5.02 -7.13
C ASP A 74 -5.24 5.94 -7.18
N CYS A 75 -4.59 6.14 -6.03
CA CYS A 75 -3.37 6.92 -5.94
C CYS A 75 -2.26 6.30 -6.81
N LEU A 76 -2.00 5.00 -6.66
CA LEU A 76 -1.00 4.30 -7.46
C LEU A 76 -1.33 4.30 -8.95
N GLN A 77 -2.61 4.27 -9.33
CA GLN A 77 -3.02 4.38 -10.72
C GLN A 77 -2.74 5.79 -11.27
N THR A 78 -3.07 6.83 -10.51
CA THR A 78 -2.74 8.22 -10.84
C THR A 78 -1.23 8.42 -11.03
N GLY A 79 -0.41 7.86 -10.13
CA GLY A 79 1.05 7.93 -10.22
C GLY A 79 1.61 7.29 -11.49
N LYS A 80 1.02 6.18 -11.93
CA LYS A 80 1.36 5.55 -13.21
C LYS A 80 1.05 6.46 -14.39
N GLU A 81 -0.14 7.04 -14.41
CA GLU A 81 -0.57 7.93 -15.50
C GLU A 81 0.33 9.16 -15.61
N ILE A 82 0.73 9.75 -14.47
CA ILE A 82 1.70 10.86 -14.43
C ILE A 82 3.05 10.42 -15.02
N LEU A 83 3.59 9.27 -14.58
CA LEU A 83 4.87 8.77 -15.09
C LEU A 83 4.84 8.43 -16.59
N GLU A 84 3.71 7.93 -17.10
CA GLU A 84 3.55 7.58 -18.53
C GLU A 84 3.36 8.82 -19.42
N SER A 85 2.81 9.92 -18.87
CA SER A 85 2.48 11.13 -19.63
C SER A 85 3.53 12.25 -19.50
N GLU A 86 3.99 12.52 -18.29
CA GLU A 86 4.87 13.64 -17.95
C GLU A 86 6.27 13.17 -17.49
N GLY A 87 6.39 11.92 -17.05
CA GLY A 87 7.62 11.37 -16.49
C GLY A 87 7.91 11.87 -15.07
N PHE A 88 9.18 11.83 -14.67
CA PHE A 88 9.61 12.38 -13.39
C PHE A 88 9.66 13.91 -13.45
N GLY A 89 9.09 14.57 -12.45
CA GLY A 89 9.03 16.03 -12.37
C GLY A 89 8.03 16.50 -11.31
N GLY A 90 7.72 17.79 -11.30
CA GLY A 90 6.92 18.41 -10.23
C GLY A 90 5.52 17.79 -10.04
N SER A 91 4.88 17.28 -11.09
CA SER A 91 3.60 16.57 -10.97
C SER A 91 3.76 15.25 -10.21
N PHE A 92 4.82 14.50 -10.52
CA PHE A 92 5.11 13.24 -9.82
C PHE A 92 5.59 13.47 -8.38
N GLU A 93 6.34 14.54 -8.10
CA GLU A 93 6.73 14.91 -6.75
C GLU A 93 5.52 15.23 -5.86
N LYS A 94 4.54 15.98 -6.39
CA LYS A 94 3.28 16.24 -5.67
C LYS A 94 2.50 14.96 -5.41
N HIS A 95 2.39 14.11 -6.43
CA HIS A 95 1.76 12.81 -6.29
C HIS A 95 2.48 11.93 -5.25
N PHE A 96 3.81 11.94 -5.22
CA PHE A 96 4.60 11.17 -4.24
C PHE A 96 4.27 11.56 -2.80
N LEU A 97 4.05 12.86 -2.53
CA LEU A 97 3.62 13.32 -1.20
C LEU A 97 2.22 12.80 -0.83
N GLU A 98 1.29 12.78 -1.78
CA GLU A 98 -0.05 12.20 -1.57
C GLU A 98 0.04 10.69 -1.31
N PHE A 99 0.76 9.96 -2.18
CA PHE A 99 1.01 8.53 -2.05
C PHE A 99 1.59 8.19 -0.69
N ARG A 100 2.62 8.94 -0.26
CA ARG A 100 3.27 8.76 1.03
C ARG A 100 2.27 8.89 2.18
N GLY A 101 1.43 9.92 2.17
CA GLY A 101 0.41 10.10 3.19
C GLY A 101 -0.57 8.92 3.26
N LYS A 102 -1.04 8.45 2.11
CA LYS A 102 -1.99 7.31 2.05
C LYS A 102 -1.37 5.99 2.49
N VAL A 103 -0.15 5.68 2.03
CA VAL A 103 0.51 4.42 2.42
C VAL A 103 0.90 4.43 3.90
N GLU A 104 1.30 5.57 4.46
CA GLU A 104 1.55 5.71 5.91
C GLU A 104 0.27 5.45 6.73
N VAL A 105 -0.89 5.93 6.26
CA VAL A 105 -2.20 5.63 6.87
C VAL A 105 -2.53 4.14 6.79
N ALA A 106 -2.34 3.51 5.62
CA ALA A 106 -2.54 2.06 5.45
C ALA A 106 -1.64 1.23 6.38
N ILE A 107 -0.37 1.61 6.51
CA ILE A 107 0.58 0.97 7.42
C ILE A 107 0.09 1.08 8.87
N GLN A 108 -0.35 2.27 9.31
CA GLN A 108 -0.83 2.49 10.68
C GLN A 108 -2.10 1.68 10.98
N GLU A 109 -3.01 1.57 10.03
CA GLU A 109 -4.25 0.80 10.19
C GLU A 109 -3.93 -0.69 10.36
N VAL A 110 -3.05 -1.26 9.52
CA VAL A 110 -2.62 -2.66 9.65
C VAL A 110 -1.84 -2.89 10.94
N GLU A 111 -0.93 -1.97 11.31
CA GLU A 111 -0.17 -2.05 12.57
C GLU A 111 -1.10 -2.06 13.79
N SER A 112 -2.18 -1.27 13.76
CA SER A 112 -3.16 -1.25 14.84
C SER A 112 -3.86 -2.60 15.03
N LEU A 113 -4.04 -3.39 13.96
CA LEU A 113 -4.63 -4.73 14.03
C LEU A 113 -3.65 -5.74 14.66
N MET A 114 -2.36 -5.58 14.42
CA MET A 114 -1.32 -6.42 15.04
C MET A 114 -1.23 -6.22 16.55
N GLN A 115 -1.53 -5.01 17.04
CA GLN A 115 -1.53 -4.70 18.48
C GLN A 115 -2.82 -5.14 19.19
N GLN A 116 -3.84 -5.55 18.43
CA GLN A 116 -5.14 -6.04 18.92
C GLN A 116 -5.25 -7.57 18.87
N ALA A 117 -4.25 -8.25 18.30
CA ALA A 117 -4.17 -9.71 18.22
C ALA A 117 -3.55 -10.32 19.48
#